data_AF-A0A845RMP5-F1
#
_entry.id   AF-A0A845RMP5-F1
#
_cell.length_a   1.000
_cell.length_b   1.000
_cell.length_c   1.000
_cell.angle_alpha   90.00
_cell.angle_beta   90.00
_cell.angle_gamma   90.00
#
_symmetry.space_group_name_H-M   'P 1'
#
loop_
_entity.id
_entity.type
_entity.pdbx_description
1 polymer ?
#
loop_
_entity_poly.entity_id
_entity_poly.type
_entity_poly.pdbx_seq_one_letter_code
_entity_poly.pdbx_strand_id
1 'polypeptide(L)' 'MSIFVESLKRLYTSGKVTIEKLNNLLTESKITQEEYDYITAQ' A
#
# COMPACT_ATOMS: atom_id res chain seq x y z
N MET A 1 4.76 -4.09 11.76
CA MET A 1 4.26 -3.34 10.60
C MET A 1 5.11 -2.08 10.47
N SER A 2 5.61 -1.76 9.28
CA SER A 2 6.55 -0.64 9.07
C SER A 2 5.84 0.70 8.90
N ILE A 3 6.49 1.79 9.34
CA ILE A 3 6.01 3.18 9.18
C ILE A 3 5.67 3.52 7.71
N PHE A 4 6.38 2.86 6.78
CA PHE A 4 6.14 2.97 5.34
C PHE A 4 4.74 2.50 4.93
N VAL A 5 4.31 1.33 5.42
CA VAL A 5 3.00 0.72 5.12
C VAL A 5 1.86 1.54 5.73
N GLU A 6 2.03 2.01 6.97
CA GLU A 6 1.04 2.87 7.61
C GLU A 6 0.90 4.21 6.87
N SER A 7 2.01 4.76 6.39
CA SER A 7 2.00 5.97 5.56
C SER A 7 1.33 5.71 4.21
N LEU A 8 1.59 4.57 3.57
CA LEU A 8 0.93 4.17 2.34
C LEU A 8 -0.57 3.97 2.54
N LYS A 9 -0.99 3.30 3.62
CA LYS A 9 -2.40 3.14 3.96
C LYS A 9 -3.09 4.47 4.12
N ARG A 10 -2.49 5.41 4.86
CA ARG A 10 -3.01 6.76 5.03
C ARG A 10 -3.07 7.55 3.72
N LEU A 11 -2.10 7.36 2.82
CA LEU A 11 -2.11 7.99 1.50
C LEU A 11 -3.17 7.36 0.57
N TYR A 12 -3.38 6.05 0.68
CA TYR A 12 -4.41 5.30 -0.04
C TYR A 12 -5.82 5.71 0.41
N THR A 13 -6.07 5.76 1.73
CA THR A 13 -7.34 6.22 2.29
C THR A 13 -7.59 7.70 2.03
N SER A 14 -6.53 8.52 1.94
CA SER A 14 -6.63 9.92 1.50
C SER A 14 -6.81 10.08 -0.02
N GLY A 15 -6.84 8.99 -0.80
CA GLY A 15 -6.99 9.02 -2.27
C GLY A 15 -5.76 9.53 -3.04
N LYS A 16 -4.61 9.68 -2.39
CA LYS A 16 -3.34 10.11 -3.02
C LYS A 16 -2.60 8.97 -3.70
N VAL A 17 -2.91 7.74 -3.34
CA VAL A 17 -2.33 6.52 -3.92
C VAL A 17 -3.48 5.69 -4.46
N THR A 18 -3.39 5.31 -5.73
CA THR A 18 -4.35 4.41 -6.38
C THR A 18 -3.93 2.96 -6.24
N ILE A 19 -4.88 2.05 -6.44
CA ILE A 19 -4.64 0.60 -6.44
C ILE A 19 -3.55 0.21 -7.47
N GLU A 20 -3.53 0.84 -8.65
CA GLU A 20 -2.46 0.63 -9.64
C GLU A 20 -1.07 0.92 -9.09
N LYS A 21 -0.93 1.97 -8.27
CA LYS A 21 0.35 2.33 -7.68
C LYS A 21 0.77 1.34 -6.59
N LEU A 22 -0.18 0.79 -5.85
CA LEU A 22 0.07 -0.30 -4.91
C LEU A 22 0.45 -1.60 -5.63
N ASN A 23 -0.21 -1.94 -6.74
CA ASN A 23 0.16 -3.09 -7.57
C ASN A 23 1.55 -2.94 -8.17
N ASN A 24 1.94 -1.74 -8.61
CA ASN A 24 3.31 -1.48 -9.05
C ASN A 24 4.31 -1.68 -7.89
N LEU A 25 4.01 -1.19 -6.69
CA LEU A 25 4.87 -1.41 -5.52
C LEU A 25 4.98 -2.90 -5.14
N LEU A 26 3.89 -3.66 -5.27
CA LEU A 26 3.88 -5.11 -5.07
C LEU A 26 4.73 -5.81 -6.15
N THR A 27 4.58 -5.41 -7.40
CA THR A 27 5.34 -5.94 -8.55
C THR A 27 6.84 -5.61 -8.44
N GLU A 28 7.17 -4.42 -7.95
CA GLU A 28 8.54 -3.98 -7.63
C GLU A 28 9.09 -4.63 -6.34
N SER A 29 8.32 -5.49 -5.66
CA SER A 29 8.67 -6.07 -4.35
C SER A 29 9.03 -5.03 -3.28
N LYS A 30 8.48 -3.81 -3.39
CA LYS A 30 8.61 -2.74 -2.39
C LYS A 30 7.75 -2.98 -1.16
N ILE A 31 6.66 -3.72 -1.35
CA ILE A 31 5.73 -4.16 -0.32
C ILE A 31 5.41 -5.64 -0.54
N THR A 32 5.10 -6.36 0.53
CA THR A 32 4.64 -7.74 0.44
C THR A 32 3.13 -7.80 0.16
N GLN A 33 2.64 -8.98 -0.20
CA GLN A 33 1.22 -9.20 -0.43
C GLN A 33 0.40 -8.98 0.86
N GLU A 34 0.95 -9.30 2.03
CA GLU A 34 0.35 -9.01 3.34
C GLU A 34 0.23 -7.49 3.60
N GLU A 35 1.25 -6.73 3.23
CA GLU A 35 1.24 -5.27 3.37
C GLU A 35 0.27 -4.61 2.39
N TYR A 36 0.22 -5.11 1.15
CA TYR A 36 -0.77 -4.70 0.16
C TYR A 36 -2.19 -4.95 0.68
N ASP A 37 -2.46 -6.16 1.19
CA ASP A 37 -3.76 -6.53 1.72
C ASP A 37 -4.15 -5.61 2.88
N TYR A 38 -3.23 -5.35 3.81
CA TYR A 38 -3.43 -4.42 4.92
C TYR A 38 -3.74 -2.98 4.48
N ILE A 39 -3.07 -2.49 3.42
CA ILE A 39 -3.30 -1.16 2.87
C ILE A 39 -4.69 -1.08 2.21
N THR A 40 -5.08 -2.13 1.48
CA THR A 40 -6.38 -2.19 0.78
C THR A 40 -7.55 -2.58 1.68
N ALA A 41 -7.28 -3.18 2.84
CA ALA A 41 -8.26 -3.51 3.86
C ALA A 41 -8.85 -2.22 4.45
N GLN A 42 -10.15 -2.00 4.16
CA GLN A 42 -10.95 -0.85 4.59
C GLN A 42 -11.00 -0.70 6.11
#